data_AF-A0A8J7JXS1-F1
#
_entry.id   AF-A0A8J7JXS1-F1
#
_cell.length_a   1.000
_cell.length_b   1.000
_cell.length_c   1.000
_cell.angle_alpha   90.00
_cell.angle_beta   90.00
_cell.angle_gamma   90.00
#
_symmetry.space_group_name_H-M   'P 1'
#
loop_
_entity.id
_entity.type
_entity.pdbx_description
1 polymer ?
#
loop_
_entity_poly.entity_id
_entity_poly.type
_entity_poly.pdbx_seq_one_letter_code
_entity_poly.pdbx_strand_id
1 'polypeptide(L)' 'MTESVCTVPVPRTQQELEQAVHDYQTTDLSGFELFCYWQAIREASLEQGAASVDRNPILGDDSY' A
#
# COMPACT_ATOMS: atom_id res chain seq x y z
N MET A 1 -15.65 18.12 12.26
CA MET A 1 -15.00 16.90 11.77
C MET A 1 -13.67 17.35 11.21
N THR A 2 -12.60 17.29 12.00
CA THR A 2 -11.27 17.64 11.50
C THR A 2 -10.81 16.49 10.63
N GLU A 3 -10.87 16.70 9.33
CA GLU A 3 -10.20 15.88 8.33
C GLU A 3 -8.72 15.96 8.66
N SER A 4 -8.23 15.04 9.48
CA SER A 4 -6.80 14.89 9.69
C SER A 4 -6.26 14.28 8.40
N VAL A 5 -6.09 15.13 7.39
CA VAL A 5 -5.59 14.77 6.07
C VAL A 5 -4.21 14.18 6.32
N CYS A 6 -4.13 12.88 6.21
CA CYS A 6 -2.91 12.15 6.38
C CYS A 6 -1.96 12.57 5.26
N THR A 7 -0.92 13.33 5.58
CA THR A 7 0.03 13.86 4.57
C THR A 7 1.07 12.84 4.14
N VAL A 8 0.98 11.60 4.62
CA VAL A 8 1.92 10.53 4.28
C VAL A 8 1.63 10.08 2.85
N PRO A 9 2.60 10.17 1.92
CA PRO A 9 2.41 9.71 0.55
C PRO A 9 2.23 8.19 0.51
N VAL A 10 1.19 7.74 -0.19
CA VAL A 10 0.91 6.30 -0.39
C VAL A 10 1.98 5.71 -1.32
N PRO A 11 2.72 4.68 -0.90
CA PRO A 11 3.75 4.07 -1.74
C PRO A 11 3.12 3.40 -2.96
N ARG A 12 3.63 3.72 -4.16
CA ARG A 12 3.02 3.26 -5.43
C ARG A 12 3.68 2.03 -6.02
N THR A 13 4.87 1.70 -5.54
CA THR A 13 5.67 0.56 -6.00
C THR A 13 5.93 -0.43 -4.87
N GLN A 14 6.25 -1.67 -5.24
CA GLN A 14 6.60 -2.73 -4.28
C GLN A 14 7.80 -2.32 -3.42
N GLN A 15 8.82 -1.72 -4.04
CA GLN A 15 10.04 -1.29 -3.34
C GLN A 15 9.75 -0.15 -2.35
N GLU A 16 8.90 0.80 -2.71
CA GLU A 16 8.49 1.88 -1.80
C GLU A 16 7.62 1.34 -0.65
N LEU A 17 6.80 0.32 -0.90
CA LEU A 17 6.01 -0.32 0.14
C LEU A 17 6.91 -1.06 1.14
N GLU A 18 7.88 -1.83 0.65
CA GLU A 18 8.84 -2.52 1.50
C GLU A 18 9.68 -1.52 2.33
N GLN A 19 10.11 -0.43 1.70
CA GLN A 19 10.81 0.65 2.40
C GLN A 19 9.91 1.29 3.47
N ALA A 20 8.64 1.59 3.15
CA ALA A 20 7.70 2.17 4.10
C ALA A 20 7.39 1.25 5.29
N VAL A 21 7.31 -0.07 5.06
CA VAL A 21 7.15 -1.09 6.11
C VAL A 21 8.38 -1.17 6.99
N HIS A 22 9.58 -1.09 6.40
CA HIS A 22 10.82 -1.06 7.16
C HIS A 22 10.91 0.20 8.02
N ASP A 23 10.66 1.37 7.43
CA ASP A 23 10.60 2.66 8.13
C ASP A 23 9.55 2.65 9.24
N TYR A 24 8.38 2.05 9.03
CA TYR A 24 7.34 1.91 10.06
C TYR A 24 7.81 1.09 11.27
N GLN A 25 8.69 0.10 11.07
CA GLN A 25 9.22 -0.74 12.15
C GLN A 25 10.40 -0.09 12.88
N THR A 26 11.21 0.70 12.17
CA THR A 26 12.43 1.30 12.71
C THR A 26 12.25 2.71 13.24
N THR A 27 11.24 3.44 12.75
CA THR A 27 10.97 4.81 13.14
C THR A 27 10.07 4.84 14.37
N ASP A 28 10.45 5.65 15.36
CA ASP A 28 9.66 5.89 16.56
C ASP A 28 8.47 6.82 16.24
N LEU A 29 7.50 6.29 15.50
CA LEU A 29 6.27 7.00 15.15
C LEU A 29 5.28 6.93 16.32
N SER A 30 4.63 8.05 16.65
CA SER A 30 3.73 8.14 17.80
C SER A 30 2.30 8.52 17.39
N GLY A 31 1.33 7.81 17.96
CA GLY A 31 -0.09 8.18 17.90
C GLY A 31 -0.64 8.32 16.48
N PHE A 32 -0.96 9.55 16.07
CA PHE A 32 -1.61 9.84 14.80
C PHE A 32 -0.70 9.59 13.59
N GLU A 33 0.62 9.84 13.71
CA GLU A 33 1.57 9.63 12.61
C GLU A 33 1.77 8.14 12.29
N LEU A 34 1.79 7.30 13.33
CA LEU A 34 1.86 5.85 13.20
C LEU A 34 0.62 5.29 12.50
N PHE A 35 -0.57 5.75 12.91
CA PHE A 35 -1.83 5.40 12.25
C PHE A 35 -1.82 5.80 10.77
N CYS A 36 -1.30 6.99 10.49
CA CYS A 36 -1.16 7.54 9.16
C CYS A 36 -0.25 6.71 8.25
N TYR A 37 0.94 6.36 8.73
CA TYR A 37 1.88 5.51 8.02
C TYR A 37 1.30 4.12 7.76
N TRP A 38 0.65 3.53 8.76
CA TRP A 38 -0.01 2.24 8.62
C TRP A 38 -1.13 2.28 7.57
N GLN A 39 -1.94 3.35 7.56
CA GLN A 39 -3.01 3.51 6.58
C GLN A 39 -2.44 3.60 5.16
N ALA A 40 -1.38 4.39 4.95
CA ALA A 40 -0.71 4.51 3.65
C ALA A 40 -0.15 3.16 3.16
N ILE A 41 0.50 2.39 4.04
CA ILE A 41 1.00 1.04 3.73
C ILE A 41 -0.16 0.10 3.37
N ARG A 42 -1.26 0.15 4.11
CA ARG A 42 -2.44 -0.69 3.85
C ARG A 42 -3.08 -0.35 2.51
N GLU A 43 -3.28 0.92 2.20
CA GLU A 43 -3.86 1.37 0.93
C GLU A 43 -2.99 0.93 -0.24
N ALA A 44 -1.67 1.18 -0.17
CA ALA A 44 -0.72 0.70 -1.16
C ALA A 44 -0.72 -0.83 -1.34
N SER A 45 -0.80 -1.58 -0.24
CA SER A 45 -0.86 -3.04 -0.29
C SER A 45 -2.12 -3.54 -0.99
N LEU A 46 -3.25 -2.88 -0.75
CA LEU A 46 -4.52 -3.19 -1.42
C LEU A 46 -4.47 -2.84 -2.91
N GLU A 47 -3.91 -1.67 -3.26
CA GLU A 47 -3.77 -1.26 -4.66
C GLU A 47 -2.82 -2.18 -5.43
N GLN A 48 -1.68 -2.56 -4.84
CA GLN A 48 -0.72 -3.47 -5.46
C GLN A 48 -1.24 -4.91 -5.52
N GLY A 49 -1.97 -5.36 -4.50
CA GLY A 49 -2.68 -6.65 -4.49
C GLY A 49 -3.83 -6.71 -5.49
N ALA A 50 -4.53 -5.60 -5.71
CA ALA A 50 -5.58 -5.49 -6.72
C ALA A 50 -4.99 -5.39 -8.14
N ALA A 51 -3.89 -4.65 -8.33
CA ALA A 51 -3.21 -4.52 -9.62
C ALA A 51 -2.57 -5.83 -10.09
N SER A 52 -2.20 -6.72 -9.17
CA SER A 52 -1.74 -8.08 -9.52
C SER A 52 -2.86 -9.01 -9.95
N VAL A 53 -4.12 -8.73 -9.58
CA VAL A 53 -5.31 -9.45 -10.08
C VAL A 53 -5.69 -9.01 -11.50
N ASP A 54 -5.47 -7.74 -11.86
CA ASP A 54 -5.80 -7.23 -13.21
C ASP A 54 -4.73 -7.58 -14.28
N ARG A 55 -3.52 -8.00 -13.85
CA ARG A 55 -2.41 -8.33 -14.76
C ARG A 55 -2.27 -9.82 -15.12
N ASN A 56 -3.27 -10.63 -14.82
CA ASN A 56 -3.39 -11.96 -15.38
C ASN A 56 -4.51 -11.95 -16.43
N PRO A 57 -4.23 -11.65 -17.72
CA PRO A 57 -5.08 -12.19 -18.75
C PRO A 57 -4.98 -13.70 -18.59
N ILE A 58 -5.99 -14.32 -18.00
CA ILE A 58 -6.14 -15.77 -18.01
C ILE A 58 -6.23 -16.10 -19.50
N LEU A 59 -5.10 -16.45 -20.09
CA LEU A 59 -4.95 -16.93 -21.45
C LEU A 59 -5.45 -18.37 -21.43
N GLY A 60 -6.74 -18.52 -21.15
CA GLY A 60 -7.51 -19.71 -21.41
C GLY A 60 -7.73 -19.73 -22.91
N ASP A 61 -6.75 -20.30 -23.61
CA ASP A 61 -6.93 -20.88 -24.93
C ASP A 61 -8.02 -21.97 -24.79
N ASP A 62 -9.28 -21.55 -24.86
CA ASP A 62 -10.42 -22.46 -24.97
C ASP A 62 -10.48 -22.91 -26.43
N SER A 63 -9.51 -23.74 -26.80
CA SER A 63 -9.61 -24.59 -27.98
C SER A 63 -10.64 -25.70 -27.67
N TYR A 64 -11.86 -25.55 -28.19
CA TYR A 64 -12.86 -26.62 -28.32
C TYR A 64 -13.31 -26.78 -29.77
#